data_AF-A0AAX2DT83-F1
#
_entry.id   AF-A0AAX2DT83-F1
#
_cell.length_a   1.000
_cell.length_b   1.000
_cell.length_c   1.000
_cell.angle_alpha   90.00
_cell.angle_beta   90.00
_cell.angle_gamma   90.00
#
_symmetry.space_group_name_H-M   'P 1'
#
loop_
_entity.id
_entity.type
_entity.pdbx_description
1 polymer ?
#
loop_
_entity_poly.entity_id
_entity_poly.type
_entity_poly.pdbx_seq_one_letter_code
_entity_poly.pdbx_strand_id
1 'polypeptide(L)'
;MNRKDLKDKQWDVILQIEKCKNYTERKKLIKQLERLEAYGDRQKGMATPTQVRLILSVNEYKELSKKLTDLEIAEKIGISRSSLVDFKKKNGLLRRQKVML
;
A
#
# COMPACT_ATOMS: atom_id res chain seq x y z
N MET A 1 8.30 -11.16 1.45
CA MET A 1 7.54 -12.31 0.92
C MET A 1 8.29 -12.83 -0.29
N ASN A 2 8.52 -14.14 -0.38
CA ASN A 2 9.23 -14.72 -1.52
C ASN A 2 8.29 -14.83 -2.74
N ARG A 3 8.83 -15.13 -3.92
CA ARG A 3 8.07 -15.19 -5.17
C ARG A 3 7.01 -16.30 -5.20
N LYS A 4 7.26 -17.43 -4.54
CA LYS A 4 6.33 -18.56 -4.48
C LYS A 4 5.12 -18.19 -3.62
N ASP A 5 5.35 -17.71 -2.40
CA ASP A 5 4.30 -17.27 -1.48
C ASP A 5 3.41 -16.18 -2.09
N LEU A 6 4.01 -15.25 -2.86
CA LEU A 6 3.26 -14.21 -3.56
C LEU A 6 2.29 -14.82 -4.58
N LYS A 7 2.78 -15.75 -5.41
CA LYS A 7 1.95 -16.44 -6.41
C LYS A 7 0.83 -17.26 -5.78
N ASP A 8 1.14 -17.99 -4.70
CA ASP A 8 0.16 -18.81 -4.00
C ASP A 8 -0.98 -17.93 -3.44
N LYS A 9 -0.64 -16.76 -2.87
CA LYS A 9 -1.64 -15.79 -2.40
C LYS A 9 -2.43 -15.13 -3.53
N GLN A 10 -1.80 -14.79 -4.65
CA GLN A 10 -2.48 -14.24 -5.82
C GLN A 10 -3.53 -15.24 -6.34
N TRP A 11 -3.12 -16.51 -6.46
CA TRP A 11 -3.98 -17.59 -6.93
C TRP A 11 -5.17 -17.82 -6.00
N ASP A 12 -4.94 -17.87 -4.68
CA ASP A 12 -6.02 -18.01 -3.70
C ASP A 12 -7.05 -16.87 -3.79
N VAL A 13 -6.60 -15.62 -3.92
CA VAL A 13 -7.49 -14.47 -4.08
C VAL A 13 -8.28 -14.55 -5.39
N ILE A 14 -7.67 -14.99 -6.49
CA ILE A 14 -8.36 -15.21 -7.78
C ILE A 14 -9.48 -16.24 -7.61
N LEU A 15 -9.19 -17.39 -7.00
CA LEU A 15 -10.19 -18.42 -6.75
C LEU A 15 -11.35 -17.91 -5.89
N GLN A 16 -11.07 -17.06 -4.90
CA GLN A 16 -12.11 -16.41 -4.09
C GLN A 16 -12.95 -15.44 -4.93
N ILE A 17 -12.34 -14.65 -5.82
CA ILE A 17 -13.05 -13.73 -6.73
C ILE A 17 -14.01 -14.50 -7.63
N GLU A 18 -13.57 -15.62 -8.20
CA GLU A 18 -14.37 -16.47 -9.10
C GLU A 18 -15.61 -17.04 -8.39
N LYS A 19 -15.46 -17.44 -7.13
CA LYS A 19 -16.56 -18.01 -6.32
C LYS A 19 -17.46 -16.95 -5.68
N CYS A 20 -17.03 -15.69 -5.65
CA CYS A 20 -17.72 -14.63 -4.90
C CYS A 20 -18.95 -14.09 -5.64
N LYS A 21 -20.14 -14.38 -5.09
CA LYS A 21 -21.43 -13.86 -5.61
C LYS A 21 -21.75 -12.44 -5.14
N ASN A 22 -21.15 -12.00 -4.03
CA ASN A 22 -21.39 -10.67 -3.47
C ASN A 22 -20.50 -9.62 -4.15
N TYR A 23 -21.09 -8.58 -4.72
CA TYR A 23 -20.36 -7.51 -5.42
C TYR A 23 -19.38 -6.76 -4.50
N THR A 24 -19.82 -6.35 -3.32
CA THR A 24 -19.02 -5.58 -2.36
C THR A 24 -17.79 -6.38 -1.92
N GLU A 25 -17.99 -7.67 -1.64
CA GLU A 25 -16.89 -8.55 -1.23
C GLU A 25 -15.93 -8.83 -2.40
N ARG A 26 -16.47 -9.08 -3.60
CA ARG A 26 -15.68 -9.21 -4.82
C ARG A 26 -14.81 -7.96 -5.08
N LYS A 27 -15.34 -6.76 -4.83
CA LYS A 27 -14.61 -5.50 -4.96
C LYS A 27 -13.46 -5.38 -3.95
N LYS A 28 -13.60 -5.92 -2.73
CA LYS A 28 -12.51 -5.97 -1.75
C LYS A 28 -11.41 -6.94 -2.19
N LEU A 29 -11.80 -8.11 -2.68
CA LEU A 29 -10.86 -9.13 -3.18
C LEU A 29 -10.06 -8.61 -4.38
N ILE A 30 -10.69 -7.90 -5.32
CA ILE A 30 -9.99 -7.24 -6.44
C ILE A 30 -8.93 -6.27 -5.92
N LYS A 31 -9.26 -5.41 -4.95
CA LYS A 31 -8.28 -4.49 -4.34
C LYS A 31 -7.14 -5.22 -3.63
N GLN A 32 -7.42 -6.38 -3.05
CA GLN A 32 -6.39 -7.23 -2.45
C GLN A 32 -5.46 -7.80 -3.51
N LEU A 33 -5.99 -8.26 -4.64
CA LEU A 33 -5.19 -8.74 -5.77
C LEU A 33 -4.32 -7.62 -6.37
N GLU A 34 -4.88 -6.42 -6.59
CA GLU A 34 -4.14 -5.24 -7.07
C GLU A 34 -2.93 -4.91 -6.18
N ARG A 35 -3.06 -5.06 -4.86
CA ARG A 35 -1.94 -4.88 -3.91
C ARG A 35 -0.86 -5.94 -4.06
N LEU A 36 -1.24 -7.19 -4.32
CA LEU A 36 -0.29 -8.28 -4.53
C LEU A 36 0.47 -8.09 -5.85
N GLU A 37 -0.21 -7.70 -6.92
CA GLU A 37 0.44 -7.34 -8.20
C GLU A 37 1.42 -6.19 -8.02
N ALA A 38 0.98 -5.13 -7.34
CA ALA A 38 1.82 -3.98 -7.00
C ALA A 38 3.10 -4.40 -6.26
N TYR A 39 2.98 -5.32 -5.29
CA TYR A 39 4.13 -5.87 -4.57
C TYR A 39 5.07 -6.66 -5.47
N GLY A 40 4.52 -7.48 -6.38
CA GLY A 40 5.29 -8.21 -7.39
C GLY A 40 6.06 -7.30 -8.33
N ASP A 41 5.43 -6.23 -8.82
CA ASP A 41 6.08 -5.27 -9.71
C ASP A 41 7.13 -4.44 -8.98
N ARG A 42 6.93 -4.13 -7.70
CA ARG A 42 7.95 -3.48 -6.86
C ARG A 42 9.20 -4.36 -6.75
N GLN A 43 9.05 -5.67 -6.55
CA GLN A 43 10.20 -6.59 -6.50
C GLN A 43 10.98 -6.66 -7.81
N LYS A 44 10.33 -6.34 -8.95
CA LYS A 44 10.98 -6.28 -10.27
C LYS A 44 11.53 -4.90 -10.62
N GLY A 45 11.32 -3.88 -9.77
CA GLY A 45 11.66 -2.49 -10.08
C GLY A 45 10.73 -1.84 -11.12
N MET A 46 9.50 -2.36 -11.28
CA MET A 46 8.54 -1.94 -12.31
C MET A 46 7.26 -1.33 -11.73
N ALA A 47 7.18 -1.12 -10.41
CA ALA A 47 5.98 -0.57 -9.78
C ALA A 47 5.69 0.85 -10.26
N THR A 48 4.46 1.08 -10.70
CA THR A 48 3.97 2.42 -11.03
C THR A 48 3.74 3.26 -9.77
N PRO A 49 3.78 4.61 -9.85
CA PRO A 49 3.44 5.50 -8.73
C PRO A 49 2.09 5.17 -8.06
N THR A 50 1.10 4.71 -8.84
CA THR A 50 -0.21 4.30 -8.33
C THR A 50 -0.13 3.02 -7.51
N GLN A 51 0.62 2.01 -8.00
CA GLN A 51 0.86 0.75 -7.29
C GLN A 51 1.63 0.97 -6.00
N VAL A 52 2.61 1.86 -6.02
CA VAL A 52 3.38 2.20 -4.83
C VAL A 52 2.47 2.73 -3.68
N ARG A 53 1.47 3.57 -3.99
CA ARG A 53 0.48 4.04 -2.98
C ARG A 53 -0.31 2.90 -2.33
N LEU A 54 -0.47 1.77 -3.03
CA LEU A 54 -1.19 0.60 -2.53
C LEU A 54 -0.35 -0.23 -1.54
N ILE A 55 0.99 -0.13 -1.60
CA ILE A 55 1.91 -1.03 -0.89
C ILE A 55 2.41 -0.44 0.42
N LEU A 56 2.57 0.89 0.52
CA LEU A 56 3.16 1.51 1.71
C LEU A 56 2.41 1.08 2.97
N SER A 57 3.10 0.36 3.86
CA SER A 57 2.53 -0.06 5.14
C SER A 57 2.80 0.97 6.23
N VAL A 58 2.00 0.96 7.30
CA VAL A 58 2.19 1.84 8.46
C VAL A 58 3.57 1.63 9.09
N ASN A 59 4.02 0.38 9.24
CA ASN A 59 5.31 0.08 9.84
C ASN A 59 6.46 0.53 8.94
N GLU A 60 6.35 0.32 7.63
CA GLU A 60 7.35 0.80 6.67
C GLU A 60 7.47 2.32 6.68
N TYR A 61 6.33 3.04 6.72
CA TYR A 61 6.35 4.49 6.92
C TYR A 61 7.03 4.87 8.24
N LYS A 62 6.67 4.22 9.36
CA LYS A 62 7.26 4.51 10.67
C LYS A 62 8.78 4.35 10.66
N GLU A 63 9.30 3.26 10.09
CA GLU A 63 10.74 3.04 9.98
C GLU A 63 11.43 4.08 9.09
N LEU A 64 10.85 4.43 7.95
CA LEU A 64 11.39 5.47 7.07
C LEU A 64 11.36 6.85 7.76
N SER A 65 10.28 7.17 8.46
CA SER A 65 10.08 8.46 9.16
C SER A 65 11.05 8.71 10.31
N LYS A 66 11.80 7.69 10.76
CA LYS A 66 12.89 7.86 11.74
C LYS A 66 14.10 8.57 11.14
N LYS A 67 14.28 8.52 9.82
CA LYS A 67 15.50 8.98 9.14
C LYS A 67 15.24 9.95 7.99
N LEU A 68 14.03 9.93 7.42
CA LEU A 68 13.65 10.69 6.23
C LEU A 68 12.46 11.59 6.52
N THR A 69 12.43 12.75 5.88
CA THR A 69 11.29 13.66 5.86
C THR A 69 10.16 13.09 5.00
N ASP A 70 8.92 13.59 5.19
CA ASP A 70 7.79 13.20 4.34
C ASP A 70 8.06 13.50 2.84
N LEU A 71 8.87 14.52 2.51
CA LEU A 71 9.26 14.82 1.13
C LEU A 71 10.15 13.69 0.58
N GLU A 72 11.24 13.38 1.28
CA GLU A 72 12.19 12.34 0.87
C GLU A 72 11.53 10.96 0.84
N ILE A 73 10.60 10.69 1.76
CA ILE A 73 9.79 9.47 1.76
C ILE A 73 8.92 9.42 0.51
N ALA A 74 8.23 10.50 0.17
CA ALA A 74 7.38 10.57 -1.01
C ALA A 74 8.19 10.35 -2.30
N GLU A 75 9.36 10.98 -2.42
CA GLU A 75 10.27 10.82 -3.56
C GLU A 75 10.85 9.41 -3.64
N LYS A 76 11.39 8.88 -2.54
CA LYS A 76 11.96 7.52 -2.45
C LYS A 76 10.95 6.44 -2.82
N ILE A 77 9.71 6.66 -2.44
CA ILE A 77 8.61 5.73 -2.69
C ILE A 77 8.10 5.94 -4.12
N GLY A 78 8.11 7.16 -4.65
CA GLY A 78 7.61 7.49 -5.99
C GLY A 78 6.15 7.92 -5.97
N ILE A 79 5.72 8.66 -4.95
CA ILE A 79 4.36 9.17 -4.79
C ILE A 79 4.36 10.68 -4.58
N SER A 80 3.23 11.34 -4.87
CA SER A 80 3.06 12.75 -4.52
C SER A 80 2.96 12.94 -3.01
N ARG A 81 3.42 14.10 -2.52
CA ARG A 81 3.28 14.50 -1.11
C ARG A 81 1.84 14.43 -0.61
N SER A 82 0.88 14.88 -1.44
CA SER A 82 -0.56 14.83 -1.13
C SER A 82 -1.05 13.41 -0.83
N SER A 83 -0.52 12.42 -1.53
CA SER A 83 -0.90 11.02 -1.32
C SER A 83 -0.25 10.38 -0.12
N LEU A 84 0.97 10.81 0.22
CA LEU A 84 1.56 10.46 1.50
C LEU A 84 0.75 11.06 2.67
N VAL A 85 0.26 12.29 2.52
CA VAL A 85 -0.64 12.92 3.51
C VAL A 85 -1.96 12.15 3.66
N ASP A 86 -2.60 11.76 2.55
CA ASP A 86 -3.83 10.94 2.59
C ASP A 86 -3.58 9.57 3.25
N PHE A 87 -2.46 8.93 2.92
CA PHE A 87 -2.02 7.70 3.57
C PHE A 87 -1.88 7.91 5.09
N LYS A 88 -1.21 8.98 5.53
CA LYS A 88 -1.06 9.29 6.95
C LYS A 88 -2.40 9.56 7.63
N LYS A 89 -3.31 10.29 6.98
CA LYS A 89 -4.65 10.58 7.48
C LYS A 89 -5.46 9.30 7.69
N LYS A 90 -5.51 8.42 6.69
CA LYS A 90 -6.24 7.14 6.75
C LYS A 90 -5.72 6.19 7.81
N ASN A 91 -4.43 6.30 8.16
CA ASN A 91 -3.77 5.42 9.12
C ASN A 91 -3.51 6.08 10.50
N GLY A 92 -4.06 7.27 10.77
CA GLY A 92 -3.90 7.94 12.06
C GLY A 92 -2.45 8.38 12.37
N LEU A 93 -1.64 8.62 11.34
CA LEU A 93 -0.22 8.99 11.46
C LEU A 93 0.04 10.50 11.40
N LEU A 94 -1.03 11.30 11.27
CA LEU A 94 -0.94 12.74 11.44
C LEU A 94 -0.81 13.01 12.95
N ARG A 95 0.34 13.55 13.39
CA ARG A 95 0.44 14.08 14.76
C ARG A 95 -0.59 15.20 14.88
N ARG A 96 -1.54 15.09 15.82
CA ARG A 96 -2.34 16.23 16.24
C ARG A 96 -1.36 17.29 16.73
N GLN A 97 -1.33 18.46 16.09
CA GLN A 97 -0.75 19.63 16.73
C GLN A 97 -1.52 19.81 18.04
N LYS A 98 -0.86 19.63 19.18
CA LYS A 98 -1.35 20.18 20.44
C LYS A 98 -1.39 21.69 20.20
N VAL A 99 -2.58 22.24 20.02
CA VAL A 99 -2.79 23.66 20.23
C VAL A 99 -2.50 23.86 21.71
N MET A 100 -1.32 24.41 22.03
CA MET A 100 -1.10 24.99 23.35
C MET A 100 -1.97 26.24 23.37
N LEU A 101 -3.06 26.17 24.15
CA LEU A 101 -3.79 27.35 24.62
C LEU A 101 -2.92 28.11 25.61
#